data_AF-A0AA38NWH8-F1
#
_entry.id   AF-A0AA38NWH8-F1
#
_cell.length_a   1.000
_cell.length_b   1.000
_cell.length_c   1.000
_cell.angle_alpha   90.00
_cell.angle_beta   90.00
_cell.angle_gamma   90.00
#
_symmetry.space_group_name_H-M   'P 1'
#
loop_
_entity.id
_entity.type
_entity.pdbx_description
1 polymer ?
#
loop_
_entity_poly.entity_id
_entity_poly.type
_entity_poly.pdbx_seq_one_letter_code
_entity_poly.pdbx_strand_id
1 'polypeptide(L)'
;GTRLRVNALVDGGAMVAAMDKCYYERVKDTIGGWERSTKRLRMANGSVVSAVAQWRGKVGLQGETVEGILQVFDSGGSWEILLGKPLLHALGAVHDFRDDSLRVQ
;
A
#
# COMPACT_ATOMS: atom_id res chain seq x y z
N GLY A 1 15.55 11.67 -5.09
CA GLY A 1 14.12 11.72 -4.74
C GLY A 1 13.96 11.50 -3.26
N THR A 2 12.94 12.08 -2.64
CA THR A 2 12.63 11.92 -1.21
C THR A 2 12.23 10.47 -0.91
N ARG A 3 12.80 9.87 0.14
CA ARG A 3 12.46 8.52 0.60
C ARG A 3 11.80 8.61 1.97
N LEU A 4 10.62 8.03 2.09
CA LEU A 4 9.92 7.88 3.36
C LEU A 4 10.09 6.45 3.88
N ARG A 5 10.24 6.31 5.20
CA ARG A 5 10.19 5.01 5.88
C ARG A 5 8.89 4.96 6.68
N VAL A 6 8.16 3.87 6.52
CA VAL A 6 6.80 3.73 7.02
C VAL A 6 6.56 2.26 7.37
N ASN A 7 5.75 2.02 8.40
CA ASN A 7 5.30 0.67 8.72
C ASN A 7 4.11 0.31 7.81
N ALA A 8 4.13 -0.89 7.26
CA ALA A 8 3.09 -1.34 6.37
C ALA A 8 2.45 -2.64 6.90
N LEU A 9 1.12 -2.71 6.79
CA LEU A 9 0.37 -3.94 6.97
C LEU A 9 0.55 -4.83 5.73
N VAL A 10 0.80 -6.13 5.94
CA VAL A 10 0.92 -7.11 4.88
C VAL A 10 -0.40 -7.85 4.74
N ASP A 11 -1.06 -7.74 3.59
CA ASP A 11 -2.36 -8.36 3.36
C ASP A 11 -2.42 -9.05 1.98
N GLY A 12 -2.24 -10.37 1.99
CA GLY A 12 -2.35 -11.21 0.80
C GLY A 12 -3.79 -11.39 0.26
N GLY A 13 -4.80 -10.99 1.04
CA GLY A 13 -6.21 -10.99 0.65
C GLY A 13 -6.64 -9.71 -0.08
N ALA A 14 -5.87 -8.62 0.05
CA ALA A 14 -6.16 -7.36 -0.61
C ALA A 14 -5.72 -7.36 -2.09
N MET A 15 -6.64 -6.99 -2.99
CA MET A 15 -6.40 -6.94 -4.43
C MET A 15 -5.75 -5.62 -4.90
N VAL A 16 -5.50 -4.69 -3.98
CA VAL A 16 -4.80 -3.42 -4.22
C VAL A 16 -3.86 -3.15 -3.04
N ALA A 17 -2.74 -2.49 -3.30
CA ALA A 17 -2.02 -1.82 -2.22
C ALA A 17 -2.73 -0.50 -1.89
N ALA A 18 -2.61 -0.06 -0.64
CA ALA A 18 -3.36 1.08 -0.16
C ALA A 18 -2.55 1.98 0.76
N MET A 19 -3.00 3.23 0.86
CA MET A 19 -2.46 4.24 1.75
C MET A 19 -3.62 4.89 2.50
N ASP A 20 -3.44 5.08 3.79
CA ASP A 20 -4.42 5.78 4.61
C ASP A 20 -4.54 7.25 4.20
N LYS A 21 -5.78 7.76 4.20
CA LYS A 21 -6.08 9.14 3.84
C LYS A 21 -5.36 10.14 4.76
N CYS A 22 -5.30 9.89 6.08
CA CYS A 22 -4.63 10.81 6.98
C CYS A 22 -3.11 10.81 6.75
N TYR A 23 -2.50 9.66 6.44
CA TYR A 23 -1.09 9.60 6.05
C TYR A 23 -0.83 10.31 4.72
N TYR A 24 -1.70 10.11 3.72
CA TYR A 24 -1.66 10.84 2.45
C TYR A 24 -1.62 12.35 2.66
N GLU A 25 -2.53 12.92 3.46
CA GLU A 25 -2.56 14.37 3.72
C GLU A 25 -1.26 14.89 4.35
N ARG A 26 -0.57 14.06 5.16
CA ARG A 26 0.73 14.41 5.75
C ARG A 26 1.87 14.43 4.73
N VAL A 27 1.83 13.57 3.71
CA VAL A 27 2.99 13.33 2.82
C VAL A 27 2.80 13.83 1.39
N LYS A 28 1.58 14.23 1.00
CA LYS A 28 1.25 14.63 -0.39
C LYS A 28 2.11 15.76 -0.95
N ASP A 29 2.58 16.66 -0.08
CA ASP A 29 3.45 17.79 -0.47
C ASP A 29 4.95 17.42 -0.38
N THR A 30 5.28 16.27 0.18
CA THR A 30 6.66 15.78 0.39
C THR A 30 7.12 14.84 -0.74
N ILE A 31 6.20 14.05 -1.30
CA ILE A 31 6.46 13.13 -2.41
C ILE A 31 5.51 13.43 -3.57
N GLY A 32 5.99 13.26 -4.81
CA GLY A 32 5.14 13.36 -6.01
C GLY A 32 4.49 12.02 -6.37
N GLY A 33 3.95 11.93 -7.59
CA GLY A 33 3.37 10.70 -8.14
C GLY A 33 1.86 10.54 -7.90
N TRP A 34 1.17 11.61 -7.55
CA TRP A 34 -0.26 11.60 -7.26
C TRP A 34 -1.13 11.77 -8.51
N GLU A 35 -2.18 10.99 -8.59
CA GLU A 35 -3.26 11.10 -9.56
C GLU A 35 -4.61 11.00 -8.85
N ARG A 36 -5.65 11.63 -9.39
CA ARG A 36 -7.02 11.42 -8.91
C ARG A 36 -7.44 9.98 -9.19
N SER A 37 -8.06 9.32 -8.21
CA SER A 37 -8.65 7.98 -8.41
C SER A 37 -10.16 8.06 -8.58
N THR A 38 -10.71 7.16 -9.40
CA THR A 38 -12.15 6.93 -9.56
C THR A 38 -12.55 5.53 -9.12
N LYS A 39 -11.60 4.76 -8.54
CA LYS A 39 -11.85 3.38 -8.15
C LYS A 39 -12.77 3.32 -6.93
N ARG A 40 -13.64 2.31 -6.94
CA ARG A 40 -14.43 1.90 -5.77
C ARG A 40 -13.92 0.55 -5.29
N LEU A 41 -13.61 0.46 -4.01
CA LEU A 41 -13.00 -0.69 -3.37
C LEU A 41 -14.06 -1.39 -2.52
N ARG A 42 -14.21 -2.70 -2.71
CA ARG A 42 -15.11 -3.52 -1.89
C ARG A 42 -14.29 -4.12 -0.75
N MET A 43 -14.70 -3.81 0.48
CA MET A 43 -14.06 -4.29 1.70
C MET A 43 -14.52 -5.71 2.04
N ALA A 44 -13.81 -6.38 2.96
CA ALA A 44 -14.15 -7.74 3.40
C ALA A 44 -15.55 -7.84 4.02
N ASN A 45 -16.02 -6.78 4.70
CA ASN A 45 -17.38 -6.71 5.24
C ASN A 45 -18.46 -6.35 4.18
N GLY A 46 -18.10 -6.32 2.90
CA GLY A 46 -19.00 -6.02 1.79
C GLY A 46 -19.23 -4.53 1.52
N SER A 47 -18.82 -3.64 2.44
CA SER A 47 -18.91 -2.20 2.25
C SER A 47 -18.09 -1.71 1.06
N VAL A 48 -18.46 -0.57 0.50
CA VAL A 48 -17.78 0.01 -0.67
C VAL A 48 -17.22 1.38 -0.30
N VAL A 49 -15.91 1.55 -0.47
CA VAL A 49 -15.20 2.79 -0.19
C VAL A 49 -14.63 3.36 -1.48
N SER A 50 -14.79 4.65 -1.69
CA SER A 50 -14.20 5.35 -2.85
C SER A 50 -12.77 5.77 -2.54
N ALA A 51 -11.84 5.44 -3.44
CA ALA A 51 -10.49 5.97 -3.36
C ALA A 51 -10.47 7.45 -3.75
N VAL A 52 -9.75 8.28 -2.99
CA VAL A 52 -9.66 9.73 -3.22
C VAL A 52 -8.52 10.12 -4.15
N ALA A 53 -7.46 9.32 -4.14
CA ALA A 53 -6.27 9.50 -4.96
C ALA A 53 -5.61 8.14 -5.21
N GLN A 54 -4.64 8.11 -6.12
CA GLN A 54 -3.68 7.03 -6.23
C GLN A 54 -2.27 7.59 -6.29
N TRP A 55 -1.34 6.86 -5.71
CA TRP A 55 0.08 7.15 -5.79
C TRP A 55 0.76 6.16 -6.72
N ARG A 56 1.69 6.65 -7.54
CA ARG A 56 2.60 5.85 -8.36
C ARG A 56 4.03 6.18 -8.00
N GLY A 57 4.82 5.14 -7.74
CA GLY A 57 6.26 5.30 -7.51
C GLY A 57 6.90 4.04 -6.99
N LYS A 58 8.15 4.18 -6.55
CA LYS A 58 8.98 3.06 -6.11
C LYS A 58 8.68 2.67 -4.67
N VAL A 59 8.35 1.39 -4.46
CA VAL A 59 8.25 0.77 -3.14
C VAL A 59 9.44 -0.15 -2.96
N GLY A 60 10.13 -0.02 -1.83
CA GLY A 60 11.26 -0.87 -1.50
C GLY A 60 11.08 -1.61 -0.19
N LEU A 61 11.44 -2.90 -0.17
CA LEU A 61 11.38 -3.78 1.00
C LEU A 61 12.58 -4.71 0.96
N GLN A 62 13.34 -4.82 2.06
CA GLN A 62 14.47 -5.76 2.20
C GLN A 62 15.52 -5.75 1.06
N GLY A 63 15.73 -4.59 0.42
CA GLY A 63 16.70 -4.44 -0.68
C GLY A 63 16.07 -4.48 -2.06
N GLU A 64 14.92 -5.13 -2.21
CA GLU A 64 14.15 -5.14 -3.44
C GLU A 64 13.39 -3.83 -3.63
N THR A 65 13.26 -3.40 -4.89
CA THR A 65 12.55 -2.17 -5.26
C THR A 65 11.73 -2.38 -6.52
N VAL A 66 10.43 -2.11 -6.44
CA VAL A 66 9.49 -2.26 -7.55
C VAL A 66 8.66 -1.00 -7.75
N GLU A 67 8.14 -0.82 -8.96
CA GLU A 67 7.10 0.19 -9.20
C GLU A 67 5.77 -0.29 -8.59
N GLY A 68 5.13 0.58 -7.84
CA GLY A 68 3.90 0.29 -7.11
C GLY A 68 2.81 1.33 -7.37
N ILE A 69 1.57 0.89 -7.19
CA ILE A 69 0.39 1.76 -7.19
C ILE A 69 -0.34 1.57 -5.87
N LEU A 70 -0.54 2.65 -5.12
CA LEU A 70 -1.28 2.64 -3.86
C LEU A 70 -2.58 3.44 -4.03
N GLN A 71 -3.71 2.85 -3.66
CA GLN A 71 -5.00 3.55 -3.62
C GLN A 71 -5.16 4.25 -2.26
N VAL A 72 -5.52 5.53 -2.28
CA VAL A 72 -5.73 6.31 -1.06
C VAL A 72 -7.19 6.25 -0.64
N PHE A 73 -7.46 5.74 0.56
CA PHE A 73 -8.79 5.79 1.17
C PHE A 73 -8.68 5.80 2.70
N ASP A 74 -9.79 6.05 3.39
CA ASP A 74 -9.83 6.10 4.85
C ASP A 74 -9.75 4.67 5.44
N SER A 75 -8.65 4.38 6.13
CA SER A 75 -8.43 3.09 6.79
C SER A 75 -9.01 3.02 8.21
N GLY A 76 -9.57 4.12 8.71
CA GLY A 76 -9.93 4.30 10.12
C GLY A 76 -8.72 4.41 11.05
N GLY A 77 -7.53 4.70 10.51
CA GLY A 77 -6.28 4.83 11.27
C GLY A 77 -5.62 3.51 11.68
N SER A 78 -6.05 2.39 11.11
CA SER A 78 -5.56 1.05 11.48
C SER A 78 -4.12 0.79 11.00
N TRP A 79 -3.69 1.44 9.92
CA TRP A 79 -2.37 1.30 9.29
C TRP A 79 -2.11 2.51 8.39
N GLU A 80 -0.85 2.85 8.12
CA GLU A 80 -0.50 3.95 7.20
C GLU A 80 -0.42 3.47 5.74
N ILE A 81 0.14 2.26 5.55
CA ILE A 81 0.28 1.58 4.25
C ILE A 81 -0.19 0.15 4.40
N LEU A 82 -0.83 -0.38 3.35
CA LEU A 82 -1.16 -1.79 3.20
C LEU A 82 -0.54 -2.32 1.90
N LEU A 83 0.30 -3.35 2.01
CA LEU A 83 0.88 -4.08 0.90
C LEU A 83 -0.11 -5.16 0.46
N GLY A 84 -0.80 -4.90 -0.64
CA GLY A 84 -1.73 -5.85 -1.23
C GLY A 84 -1.05 -6.85 -2.15
N LYS A 85 -1.79 -7.88 -2.53
CA LYS A 85 -1.33 -9.01 -3.34
C LYS A 85 -0.55 -8.63 -4.62
N PRO A 86 -0.95 -7.64 -5.45
CA PRO A 86 -0.18 -7.29 -6.64
C PRO A 86 1.22 -6.78 -6.32
N LEU A 87 1.35 -5.98 -5.26
CA LEU A 87 2.63 -5.41 -4.84
C LEU A 87 3.51 -6.47 -4.15
N LEU A 88 2.91 -7.32 -3.32
CA LEU A 88 3.58 -8.47 -2.71
C LEU A 88 4.11 -9.44 -3.78
N HIS A 89 3.35 -9.69 -4.84
CA HIS A 89 3.80 -10.52 -5.96
C HIS A 89 4.97 -9.87 -6.71
N ALA A 90 4.90 -8.56 -6.98
CA ALA A 90 5.99 -7.85 -7.63
C ALA A 90 7.29 -7.89 -6.79
N LEU A 91 7.18 -7.81 -5.47
CA LEU A 91 8.29 -7.91 -4.51
C LEU A 91 8.80 -9.34 -4.29
N GLY A 92 8.24 -10.36 -4.94
CA GLY A 92 8.61 -11.76 -4.68
C GLY A 92 8.37 -12.18 -3.23
N ALA A 93 7.36 -11.59 -2.58
CA ALA A 93 7.18 -11.74 -1.14
C ALA A 93 6.71 -13.16 -0.75
N VAL A 94 7.39 -13.75 0.22
CA VAL A 94 7.07 -15.05 0.83
C VAL A 94 6.82 -14.84 2.31
N HIS A 95 5.60 -15.20 2.76
CA HIS A 95 5.24 -15.21 4.17
C HIS A 95 5.48 -16.61 4.74
N ASP A 96 6.48 -16.74 5.63
CA ASP A 96 6.75 -17.96 6.37
C ASP A 96 6.04 -17.92 7.73
N PHE A 97 4.90 -18.62 7.81
CA PHE A 97 4.09 -18.66 9.02
C PHE A 97 4.74 -19.43 10.18
N ARG A 98 5.85 -20.14 9.96
CA ARG A 98 6.54 -20.89 11.03
C ARG A 98 7.26 -19.97 11.99
N ASP A 99 7.82 -18.88 11.49
CA ASP A 99 8.58 -17.89 12.25
C ASP A 99 7.99 -16.47 12.17
N ASP A 100 6.77 -16.35 11.62
CA ASP A 100 6.05 -15.09 11.42
C ASP A 100 6.90 -14.04 10.68
N SER A 101 7.57 -14.48 9.61
CA SER A 101 8.47 -13.63 8.83
C SER A 101 8.01 -13.41 7.40
N LEU A 102 8.26 -12.19 6.91
CA LEU A 102 8.14 -11.85 5.50
C LEU A 102 9.54 -11.77 4.89
N ARG A 103 9.76 -12.49 3.79
CA ARG A 103 10.99 -12.44 2.98
C ARG A 103 10.64 -11.97 1.57
N VAL A 104 11.57 -11.31 0.90
CA VAL A 104 11.48 -10.93 -0.53
C VAL A 104 12.54 -11.67 -1.33
N GLN A 105 12.30 -11.89 -2.63
CA GLN A 105 13.17 -12.63 -3.54
C GLN A 105 13.21 -11.99 -4.92
#